data_AF-A0A1M6CAN6-F1
#
_entry.id   AF-A0A1M6CAN6-F1
#
_cell.length_a   1.000
_cell.length_b   1.000
_cell.length_c   1.000
_cell.angle_alpha   90.00
_cell.angle_beta   90.00
_cell.angle_gamma   90.00
#
_symmetry.space_group_name_H-M   'P 1'
#
loop_
_entity.id
_entity.type
_entity.pdbx_description
1 polymer ?
#
loop_
_entity_poly.entity_id
_entity_poly.type
_entity_poly.pdbx_seq_one_letter_code
_entity_poly.pdbx_strand_id
1 'polypeptide(L)'
;MKLKTNRLGEMLLEAGMIDQFQLESALSMQRNLGGRIGSAIVKLGYLPEETIMEFLESQSKFSRVSLQDLEIPLSVISVLPADKLKHLLVAPIELRQSGHEKTLRIAMTDPTNQKLISDLQFATGCRILPVLASEDEIRSALENNLPVEPPQPPPSEPVRQQATHDPNMVDFSDLPGEDPRLDRLLEILKQKGVLSAIDVERVKFD
;
A
#
# COMPACT_ATOMS: atom_id res chain seq x y z
N MET A 1 -19.32 -11.01 -13.55
CA MET A 1 -18.24 -10.14 -13.02
C MET A 1 -18.89 -8.90 -12.43
N LYS A 2 -18.95 -8.74 -11.09
CA LYS A 2 -19.34 -7.46 -10.47
C LYS A 2 -19.00 -7.41 -8.97
N LEU A 3 -18.08 -6.48 -8.69
CA LEU A 3 -17.84 -5.70 -7.47
C LEU A 3 -17.36 -6.42 -6.19
N LYS A 4 -16.04 -6.63 -6.15
CA LYS A 4 -15.23 -6.52 -4.93
C LYS A 4 -15.49 -5.15 -4.28
N THR A 5 -16.22 -5.10 -3.17
CA THR A 5 -16.03 -4.17 -2.02
C THR A 5 -17.30 -4.11 -1.17
N ASN A 6 -17.54 -5.09 -0.29
CA ASN A 6 -18.14 -4.87 1.04
C ASN A 6 -18.13 -6.16 1.87
N ARG A 7 -16.93 -6.60 2.26
CA ARG A 7 -16.73 -7.84 3.04
C ARG A 7 -17.53 -7.85 4.34
N LEU A 8 -17.70 -6.70 5.01
CA LEU A 8 -18.44 -6.63 6.28
C LEU A 8 -19.92 -6.98 6.16
N GLY A 9 -20.61 -6.44 5.15
CA GLY A 9 -22.05 -6.69 4.97
C GLY A 9 -22.34 -8.15 4.63
N GLU A 10 -21.51 -8.75 3.76
CA GLU A 10 -21.60 -10.17 3.42
C GLU A 10 -21.29 -11.06 4.63
N MET A 11 -20.24 -10.73 5.40
CA MET A 11 -19.91 -11.47 6.63
C MET A 11 -21.05 -11.43 7.66
N LEU A 12 -21.69 -10.27 7.84
CA LEU A 12 -22.84 -10.14 8.75
C LEU A 12 -24.06 -10.93 8.28
N LEU A 13 -24.30 -10.99 6.96
CA LEU A 13 -25.36 -11.80 6.34
C LEU A 13 -25.09 -13.30 6.54
N GLU A 14 -23.87 -13.75 6.24
CA GLU A 14 -23.45 -15.15 6.43
C GLU A 14 -23.52 -15.59 7.89
N ALA A 15 -23.23 -14.66 8.82
CA ALA A 15 -23.35 -14.90 10.26
C ALA A 15 -24.80 -14.85 10.78
N GLY A 16 -25.78 -14.53 9.93
CA GLY A 16 -27.19 -14.41 10.31
C GLY A 16 -27.49 -13.22 11.23
N MET A 17 -26.58 -12.24 11.33
CA MET A 17 -26.78 -11.03 12.13
C MET A 17 -27.65 -9.99 11.42
N ILE A 18 -27.65 -10.03 10.09
CA ILE A 18 -28.58 -9.28 9.24
C ILE A 18 -29.16 -10.20 8.17
N ASP A 19 -30.31 -9.83 7.61
CA ASP A 19 -30.88 -10.51 6.44
C ASP A 19 -30.54 -9.81 5.12
N GLN A 20 -30.94 -10.44 4.00
CA GLN A 20 -30.67 -9.92 2.65
C GLN A 20 -31.31 -8.54 2.43
N PHE A 21 -32.51 -8.32 2.97
CA PHE A 21 -33.23 -7.05 2.82
C PHE A 21 -32.54 -5.91 3.58
N GLN A 22 -32.08 -6.18 4.79
CA GLN A 22 -31.31 -5.26 5.62
C GLN A 22 -29.97 -4.92 4.98
N LEU A 23 -29.27 -5.92 4.44
CA LEU A 23 -28.02 -5.69 3.70
C LEU A 23 -28.24 -4.79 2.49
N GLU A 24 -29.26 -5.08 1.67
CA GLU A 24 -29.57 -4.27 0.48
C GLU A 24 -29.96 -2.84 0.84
N SER A 25 -30.75 -2.66 1.90
CA SER A 25 -31.14 -1.35 2.42
C SER A 25 -29.94 -0.53 2.90
N ALA A 26 -29.03 -1.16 3.65
CA ALA A 26 -27.78 -0.52 4.10
C ALA A 26 -26.84 -0.17 2.93
N LEU A 27 -26.73 -1.05 1.93
CA LEU A 27 -25.95 -0.78 0.71
C LEU A 27 -26.54 0.37 -0.11
N SER A 28 -27.87 0.47 -0.20
CA SER A 28 -28.55 1.57 -0.86
C SER A 28 -28.27 2.90 -0.16
N MET A 29 -28.39 2.92 1.17
CA MET A 29 -28.05 4.09 1.99
C MET A 29 -26.59 4.51 1.82
N GLN A 30 -25.66 3.55 1.86
CA GLN A 30 -24.22 3.79 1.66
C GLN A 30 -23.93 4.35 0.25
N ARG A 31 -24.61 3.86 -0.79
CA ARG A 31 -24.43 4.40 -2.15
C ARG A 31 -24.92 5.85 -2.28
N ASN A 32 -26.02 6.19 -1.59
CA ASN A 32 -26.62 7.52 -1.69
C ASN A 32 -25.92 8.56 -0.80
N LEU A 33 -25.49 8.17 0.39
CA LEU A 33 -24.92 9.08 1.40
C LEU A 33 -23.40 8.96 1.54
N GLY A 34 -22.78 7.94 0.91
CA GLY A 34 -21.39 7.59 1.12
C GLY A 34 -21.12 6.95 2.50
N GLY A 35 -19.84 6.76 2.82
CA GLY A 35 -19.38 6.25 4.11
C GLY A 35 -19.23 4.72 4.19
N ARG A 36 -19.09 4.20 5.41
CA ARG A 36 -18.88 2.76 5.68
C ARG A 36 -20.21 2.02 5.81
N ILE A 37 -20.27 0.79 5.29
CA ILE A 37 -21.45 -0.07 5.40
C ILE A 37 -21.88 -0.30 6.85
N GLY A 38 -20.93 -0.50 7.76
CA GLY A 38 -21.21 -0.64 9.19
C GLY A 38 -21.94 0.57 9.76
N SER A 39 -21.52 1.78 9.41
CA SER A 39 -22.21 3.01 9.84
C SER A 39 -23.64 3.12 9.27
N ALA A 40 -23.89 2.62 8.06
CA ALA A 40 -25.24 2.57 7.49
C ALA A 40 -26.12 1.56 8.24
N ILE A 41 -25.59 0.38 8.60
CA ILE A 41 -26.28 -0.63 9.39
C ILE A 41 -26.68 -0.08 10.77
N VAL A 42 -25.79 0.66 11.43
CA VAL A 42 -26.09 1.32 12.72
C VAL A 42 -27.15 2.41 12.56
N LYS A 43 -27.01 3.27 11.54
CA LYS A 43 -27.97 4.36 11.30
C LYS A 43 -29.38 3.87 10.97
N LEU A 44 -29.50 2.73 10.30
CA LEU A 44 -30.77 2.07 10.00
C LEU A 44 -31.33 1.28 11.20
N GLY A 45 -30.58 1.18 12.30
CA GLY A 45 -31.00 0.51 13.52
C GLY A 45 -30.99 -1.02 13.43
N TYR A 46 -30.29 -1.60 12.45
CA TYR A 46 -30.25 -3.06 12.28
C TYR A 46 -29.32 -3.73 13.30
N LEU A 47 -28.19 -3.12 13.59
CA LEU A 47 -27.25 -3.57 14.63
C LEU A 47 -26.67 -2.37 15.37
N PRO A 48 -26.43 -2.47 16.69
CA PRO A 48 -25.67 -1.47 17.41
C PRO A 48 -24.18 -1.53 17.02
N GLU A 49 -23.49 -0.41 17.20
CA GLU A 49 -22.05 -0.30 16.86
C GLU A 49 -21.20 -1.30 17.64
N GLU A 50 -21.52 -1.52 18.92
CA GLU A 50 -20.84 -2.49 19.79
C GLU A 50 -20.90 -3.92 19.23
N THR A 51 -22.06 -4.36 18.74
CA THR A 51 -22.18 -5.70 18.13
C THR A 51 -21.38 -5.83 16.83
N ILE A 52 -21.29 -4.76 16.03
CA ILE A 52 -20.45 -4.77 14.83
C ILE A 52 -18.97 -4.84 15.22
N MET A 53 -18.56 -4.15 16.28
CA MET A 53 -17.20 -4.20 16.83
C MET A 53 -16.86 -5.60 17.36
N GLU A 54 -17.71 -6.18 18.21
CA GLU A 54 -17.55 -7.55 18.73
C GLU A 54 -17.52 -8.59 17.60
N PHE A 55 -18.38 -8.42 16.59
CA PHE A 55 -18.38 -9.27 15.41
C PHE A 55 -17.04 -9.17 14.67
N LEU A 56 -16.57 -7.96 14.39
CA LEU A 56 -15.28 -7.73 13.76
C LEU A 56 -14.11 -8.31 14.57
N GLU A 57 -14.15 -8.21 15.89
CA GLU A 57 -13.17 -8.83 16.79
C GLU A 57 -13.23 -10.35 16.71
N SER A 58 -14.42 -10.95 16.68
CA SER A 58 -14.60 -12.41 16.53
C SER A 58 -14.16 -12.94 15.16
N GLN A 59 -14.30 -12.12 14.11
CA GLN A 59 -13.81 -12.42 12.75
C GLN A 59 -12.28 -12.25 12.68
N SER A 60 -11.75 -11.25 13.39
CA SER A 60 -10.32 -11.04 13.62
C SER A 60 -9.80 -12.00 14.69
N LYS A 61 -9.66 -13.28 14.36
CA LYS A 61 -8.94 -14.30 15.17
C LYS A 61 -7.45 -13.98 15.41
N PHE A 62 -7.02 -12.74 15.20
CA PHE A 62 -5.65 -12.32 15.42
C PHE A 62 -5.42 -12.28 16.93
N SER A 63 -4.58 -13.19 17.41
CA SER A 63 -4.02 -13.08 18.75
C SER A 63 -3.44 -11.68 18.92
N ARG A 64 -3.96 -10.92 19.88
CA ARG A 64 -3.32 -9.68 20.29
C ARG A 64 -2.05 -10.03 21.04
N VAL A 65 -0.98 -9.31 20.77
CA VAL A 65 0.32 -9.51 21.40
C VAL A 65 0.79 -8.20 22.01
N SER A 66 1.22 -8.24 23.27
CA SER A 66 2.01 -7.15 23.85
C SER A 66 3.46 -7.33 23.42
N LEU A 67 4.07 -6.25 22.93
CA LEU A 67 5.48 -6.23 22.54
C LEU A 67 6.39 -5.62 23.61
N GLN A 68 5.84 -5.16 24.75
CA GLN A 68 6.56 -4.33 25.73
C GLN A 68 7.75 -5.05 26.42
N ASP A 69 7.72 -6.38 26.49
CA ASP A 69 8.76 -7.20 27.12
C ASP A 69 9.27 -8.33 26.21
N LEU A 70 8.98 -8.24 24.91
CA LEU A 70 9.32 -9.31 23.98
C LEU A 70 10.74 -9.10 23.43
N GLU A 71 11.68 -9.95 23.84
CA GLU A 71 13.00 -10.02 23.20
C GLU A 71 12.88 -10.67 21.81
N ILE A 72 13.14 -9.89 20.77
CA ILE A 72 13.07 -10.35 19.38
C ILE A 72 14.49 -10.68 18.92
N PRO A 73 14.79 -11.94 18.54
CA PRO A 73 16.11 -12.29 18.04
C PRO A 73 16.47 -11.48 16.79
N LEU A 74 17.72 -11.02 16.69
CA LEU A 74 18.25 -10.29 15.52
C LEU A 74 18.01 -11.03 14.20
N SER A 75 18.04 -12.37 14.21
CA SER A 75 17.75 -13.21 13.04
C SER A 75 16.32 -13.08 12.52
N VAL A 76 15.37 -12.72 13.38
CA VAL A 76 13.96 -12.51 13.04
C VAL A 76 13.72 -11.09 12.53
N ILE A 77 14.34 -10.10 13.18
CA ILE A 77 14.24 -8.69 12.76
C ILE A 77 14.93 -8.43 11.41
N SER A 78 16.04 -9.12 11.15
CA SER A 78 16.81 -8.96 9.91
C SER A 78 16.15 -9.60 8.68
N VAL A 79 14.95 -10.20 8.82
CA VAL A 79 14.19 -10.76 7.69
C VAL A 79 13.75 -9.66 6.71
N LEU A 80 13.61 -8.41 7.20
CA LEU A 80 13.34 -7.24 6.38
C LEU A 80 14.32 -6.10 6.73
N PRO A 81 14.68 -5.25 5.75
CA PRO A 81 15.45 -4.03 6.03
C PRO A 81 14.73 -3.12 7.03
N ALA A 82 15.50 -2.47 7.91
CA ALA A 82 15.00 -1.59 8.96
C ALA A 82 14.06 -0.50 8.42
N ASP A 83 14.40 0.12 7.29
CA ASP A 83 13.57 1.14 6.64
C ASP A 83 12.19 0.61 6.23
N LYS A 84 12.13 -0.63 5.73
CA LYS A 84 10.85 -1.25 5.35
C LYS A 84 10.01 -1.54 6.58
N LEU A 85 10.60 -2.01 7.67
CA LEU A 85 9.88 -2.27 8.92
C LEU A 85 9.27 -0.98 9.50
N LYS A 86 10.04 0.11 9.51
CA LYS A 86 9.58 1.44 9.95
C LYS A 86 8.48 2.00 9.03
N HIS A 87 8.69 1.95 7.72
CA HIS A 87 7.74 2.50 6.75
C HIS A 87 6.42 1.72 6.70
N LEU A 88 6.48 0.38 6.75
CA LEU A 88 5.30 -0.48 6.75
C LEU A 88 4.65 -0.58 8.13
N LEU A 89 5.32 -0.08 9.17
CA LEU A 89 4.88 -0.11 10.56
C LEU A 89 4.53 -1.53 11.02
N VAL A 90 5.49 -2.45 10.86
CA VAL A 90 5.34 -3.86 11.25
C VAL A 90 6.56 -4.35 12.02
N ALA A 91 6.35 -5.27 12.97
CA ALA A 91 7.42 -5.87 13.77
C ALA A 91 7.44 -7.40 13.62
N PRO A 92 8.51 -7.99 13.06
CA PRO A 92 8.72 -9.44 13.08
C PRO A 92 8.88 -9.93 14.52
N ILE A 93 8.11 -10.94 14.92
CA ILE A 93 8.12 -11.48 16.30
C ILE A 93 8.85 -12.81 16.35
N GLU A 94 8.50 -13.72 15.44
CA GLU A 94 8.98 -15.09 15.49
C GLU A 94 9.10 -15.66 14.08
N LEU A 95 10.24 -16.29 13.78
CA LEU A 95 10.44 -17.04 12.55
C LEU A 95 10.52 -18.54 12.89
N ARG A 96 9.58 -19.33 12.36
CA ARG A 96 9.57 -20.79 12.47
C ARG A 96 9.88 -21.43 11.13
N GLN A 97 10.67 -22.48 11.15
CA GLN A 97 10.96 -23.29 9.98
C GLN A 97 10.55 -24.74 10.25
N SER A 98 9.73 -25.30 9.36
CA SER A 98 9.31 -26.70 9.42
C SER A 98 9.52 -27.32 8.04
N GLY A 99 10.59 -28.11 7.90
CA GLY A 99 11.03 -28.66 6.61
C GLY A 99 11.38 -27.54 5.62
N HIS A 100 10.65 -27.49 4.50
CA HIS A 100 10.82 -26.50 3.44
C HIS A 100 9.97 -25.22 3.64
N GLU A 101 9.03 -25.19 4.58
CA GLU A 101 8.15 -24.05 4.81
C GLU A 101 8.70 -23.16 5.93
N LYS A 102 8.72 -21.84 5.68
CA LYS A 102 9.06 -20.81 6.67
C LYS A 102 7.81 -20.02 7.01
N THR A 103 7.48 -19.92 8.29
CA THR A 103 6.37 -19.13 8.81
C THR A 103 6.90 -17.98 9.65
N LEU A 104 6.48 -16.76 9.33
CA LEU A 104 6.89 -15.54 10.02
C LEU A 104 5.69 -14.92 10.72
N ARG A 105 5.75 -14.86 12.05
CA ARG A 105 4.76 -14.16 12.87
C ARG A 105 5.11 -12.67 12.90
N ILE A 106 4.18 -11.81 12.51
CA ILE A 106 4.40 -10.36 12.39
C ILE A 106 3.32 -9.60 13.15
N ALA A 107 3.72 -8.68 14.01
CA ALA A 107 2.84 -7.68 14.62
C ALA A 107 2.50 -6.56 13.62
N MET A 108 1.20 -6.26 13.52
CA MET A 108 0.63 -5.30 12.59
C MET A 108 -0.47 -4.49 13.30
N THR A 109 -0.67 -3.24 12.88
CA THR A 109 -1.79 -2.40 13.33
C THR A 109 -3.13 -2.84 12.72
N ASP A 110 -3.10 -3.29 11.47
CA ASP A 110 -4.26 -3.85 10.77
C ASP A 110 -3.92 -5.24 10.17
N PRO A 111 -4.13 -6.32 10.93
CA PRO A 111 -3.93 -7.67 10.45
C PRO A 111 -4.99 -8.13 9.43
N THR A 112 -6.02 -7.33 9.12
CA THR A 112 -6.99 -7.65 8.05
C THR A 112 -6.49 -7.21 6.67
N ASN A 113 -5.42 -6.39 6.60
CA ASN A 113 -4.87 -5.85 5.37
C ASN A 113 -4.18 -6.93 4.51
N GLN A 114 -4.99 -7.58 3.66
CA GLN A 114 -4.54 -8.65 2.77
C GLN A 114 -3.46 -8.21 1.78
N LYS A 115 -3.48 -6.94 1.36
CA LYS A 115 -2.45 -6.42 0.45
C LYS A 115 -1.09 -6.41 1.14
N LEU A 116 -1.01 -5.85 2.35
CA LEU A 116 0.22 -5.80 3.12
C LEU A 116 0.72 -7.21 3.46
N ILE A 117 -0.19 -8.12 3.82
CA ILE A 117 0.16 -9.54 4.05
C ILE A 117 0.78 -10.17 2.80
N SER A 118 0.16 -9.98 1.64
CA SER A 118 0.68 -10.51 0.36
C SER A 118 2.04 -9.90 0.01
N ASP A 119 2.20 -8.59 0.18
CA ASP A 119 3.46 -7.89 -0.09
C ASP A 119 4.59 -8.40 0.83
N LEU A 120 4.29 -8.64 2.10
CA LEU A 120 5.22 -9.22 3.08
C LEU A 120 5.55 -10.69 2.76
N GLN A 121 4.56 -11.49 2.34
CA GLN A 121 4.80 -12.87 1.89
C GLN A 121 5.76 -12.89 0.70
N PHE A 122 5.53 -12.03 -0.29
CA PHE A 122 6.40 -11.92 -1.47
C PHE A 122 7.81 -11.45 -1.11
N ALA A 123 7.93 -10.42 -0.27
CA ALA A 123 9.22 -9.86 0.10
C ALA A 123 10.09 -10.79 0.95
N THR A 124 9.47 -11.62 1.80
CA THR A 124 10.18 -12.49 2.76
C THR A 124 10.26 -13.95 2.33
N GLY A 125 9.44 -14.37 1.36
CA GLY A 125 9.27 -15.78 0.98
C GLY A 125 8.68 -16.64 2.11
N CYS A 126 8.17 -16.02 3.17
CA CYS A 126 7.60 -16.70 4.33
C CYS A 126 6.08 -16.67 4.27
N ARG A 127 5.44 -17.71 4.80
CA ARG A 127 4.04 -17.65 5.17
C ARG A 127 3.87 -16.68 6.33
N ILE A 128 3.10 -15.62 6.12
CA ILE A 128 2.85 -14.61 7.16
C ILE A 128 1.71 -15.06 8.09
N LEU A 129 1.99 -15.00 9.40
CA LEU A 129 1.01 -15.14 10.47
C LEU A 129 0.85 -13.77 11.17
N PRO A 130 -0.16 -12.96 10.78
CA PRO A 130 -0.34 -11.63 11.35
C PRO A 130 -0.91 -11.72 12.78
N VAL A 131 -0.43 -10.82 13.65
CA VAL A 131 -0.96 -10.61 15.01
C VAL A 131 -1.22 -9.11 15.23
N LEU A 132 -2.22 -8.78 16.04
CA LEU A 132 -2.60 -7.40 16.30
C LEU A 132 -1.70 -6.81 17.40
N ALA A 133 -1.11 -5.65 17.12
CA ALA A 133 -0.39 -4.83 18.09
C ALA A 133 -0.68 -3.35 17.86
N SER A 134 -0.54 -2.53 18.89
CA SER A 134 -0.67 -1.08 18.74
C SER A 134 0.54 -0.49 18.01
N GLU A 135 0.35 0.67 17.40
CA GLU A 135 1.40 1.41 16.71
C GLU A 135 2.57 1.77 17.64
N ASP A 136 2.27 2.18 18.88
CA ASP A 136 3.28 2.55 19.88
C ASP A 136 4.12 1.33 20.32
N GLU A 137 3.48 0.17 20.49
CA GLU A 137 4.17 -1.09 20.77
C GLU A 137 5.09 -1.50 19.62
N ILE A 138 4.62 -1.36 18.37
CA ILE A 138 5.43 -1.70 17.19
C ILE A 138 6.65 -0.77 17.09
N ARG A 139 6.45 0.55 17.28
CA ARG A 139 7.57 1.52 17.27
C ARG A 139 8.59 1.20 18.35
N SER A 140 8.14 1.02 19.58
CA SER A 140 9.02 0.72 20.72
C SER A 140 9.80 -0.58 20.49
N ALA A 141 9.14 -1.61 19.94
CA ALA A 141 9.80 -2.87 19.61
C ALA A 141 10.87 -2.70 18.53
N LEU A 142 10.61 -1.89 17.50
CA LEU A 142 11.60 -1.61 16.46
C LEU A 142 12.77 -0.78 17.01
N GLU A 143 12.52 0.23 17.84
CA GLU A 143 13.56 1.07 18.44
C GLU A 143 14.49 0.27 19.37
N ASN A 144 13.94 -0.65 20.16
CA ASN A 144 14.71 -1.42 21.13
C ASN A 144 15.52 -2.56 20.50
N ASN A 145 15.07 -3.10 19.35
CA ASN A 145 15.64 -4.31 18.77
C ASN A 145 16.34 -4.08 17.41
N LEU A 146 16.14 -2.94 16.75
CA LEU A 146 16.92 -2.60 15.56
C LEU A 146 18.32 -2.16 15.97
N PRO A 147 19.37 -2.60 15.26
CA PRO A 147 20.69 -2.01 15.45
C PRO A 147 20.60 -0.51 15.16
N VAL A 148 21.16 0.31 16.06
CA VAL A 148 21.30 1.76 15.84
C VAL A 148 22.08 1.91 14.55
N GLU A 149 21.39 2.36 13.51
CA GLU A 149 22.00 2.61 12.22
C GLU A 149 23.06 3.70 12.44
N PRO A 150 24.33 3.48 12.09
CA PRO A 150 25.30 4.56 12.09
C PRO A 150 24.72 5.66 11.20
N PRO A 151 24.86 6.95 11.59
CA PRO A 151 24.27 8.05 10.86
C PRO A 151 24.62 7.91 9.38
N GLN A 152 23.59 7.67 8.56
CA GLN A 152 23.74 7.62 7.12
C GLN A 152 24.40 8.94 6.73
N PRO A 153 25.56 8.93 6.03
CA PRO A 153 26.08 10.17 5.47
C PRO A 153 24.94 10.82 4.67
N PRO A 154 24.79 12.15 4.73
CA PRO A 154 23.71 12.85 4.04
C PRO A 154 23.62 12.30 2.63
N PRO A 155 22.39 12.05 2.11
CA PRO A 155 22.21 11.36 0.84
C PRO A 155 23.14 12.01 -0.16
N SER A 156 24.17 11.25 -0.58
CA SER A 156 25.12 11.73 -1.57
C SER A 156 24.27 12.23 -2.71
N GLU A 157 24.44 13.51 -3.05
CA GLU A 157 23.81 14.15 -4.21
C GLU A 157 23.76 13.13 -5.34
N PRO A 158 22.62 12.98 -6.04
CA PRO A 158 22.45 11.94 -7.04
C PRO A 158 23.72 11.92 -7.87
N VAL A 159 24.47 10.82 -7.77
CA VAL A 159 25.75 10.66 -8.46
C VAL A 159 25.41 10.99 -9.90
N ARG A 160 25.85 12.18 -10.33
CA ARG A 160 25.72 12.61 -11.70
C ARG A 160 26.59 11.62 -12.43
N GLN A 161 25.97 10.55 -12.94
CA GLN A 161 26.64 9.54 -13.73
C GLN A 161 27.35 10.36 -14.80
N GLN A 162 28.68 10.44 -14.68
CA GLN A 162 29.49 11.00 -15.74
C GLN A 162 29.10 10.19 -16.96
N ALA A 163 28.43 10.85 -17.90
CA ALA A 163 28.02 10.26 -19.16
C ALA A 163 29.23 9.52 -19.69
N THR A 164 29.14 8.18 -19.67
CA THR A 164 30.12 7.34 -20.33
C THR A 164 30.14 7.83 -21.77
N HIS A 165 31.32 8.29 -22.20
CA HIS A 165 31.58 8.74 -23.55
C HIS A 165 31.10 7.63 -24.51
N ASP A 166 29.92 7.81 -25.10
CA ASP A 166 29.40 6.92 -26.12
C ASP A 166 30.09 7.34 -27.42
N PRO A 167 30.94 6.49 -28.02
CA PRO A 167 31.66 6.85 -29.26
C PRO A 167 30.73 7.10 -30.44
N ASN A 168 29.43 6.82 -30.29
CA ASN A 168 28.38 7.05 -31.28
C ASN A 168 27.42 8.19 -30.90
N MET A 169 27.81 9.07 -29.98
CA MET A 169 27.03 10.28 -29.71
C MET A 169 27.04 11.18 -30.96
N VAL A 170 25.93 11.16 -31.70
CA VAL A 170 25.74 11.99 -32.89
C VAL A 170 25.64 13.44 -32.45
N ASP A 171 26.55 14.28 -32.94
CA ASP A 171 26.53 15.71 -32.71
C ASP A 171 25.38 16.35 -33.51
N PHE A 172 24.38 16.85 -32.80
CA PHE A 172 23.19 17.46 -33.39
C PHE A 172 23.34 18.96 -33.63
N SER A 173 24.51 19.56 -33.35
CA SER A 173 24.73 20.98 -33.58
C SER A 173 24.79 21.38 -35.07
N ASP A 174 24.87 20.40 -35.99
CA ASP A 174 24.98 20.61 -37.44
C ASP A 174 23.70 20.28 -38.23
N LEU A 175 22.55 20.10 -37.57
CA LEU A 175 21.28 19.90 -38.30
C LEU A 175 20.76 21.25 -38.86
N PRO A 176 20.58 21.39 -40.19
CA PRO A 176 19.93 22.57 -40.75
C PRO A 176 18.47 22.63 -40.28
N GLY A 177 18.05 23.83 -39.87
CA GLY A 177 16.71 24.11 -39.36
C GLY A 177 15.59 23.75 -40.34
N GLU A 178 14.44 23.42 -39.74
CA GLU A 178 13.17 22.94 -40.32
C GLU A 178 13.09 21.41 -40.55
N ASP A 179 12.68 20.67 -39.50
CA ASP A 179 12.30 19.26 -39.61
C ASP A 179 10.85 19.15 -40.12
N PRO A 180 10.60 18.67 -41.35
CA PRO A 180 9.27 18.56 -41.94
C PRO A 180 8.34 17.59 -41.20
N ARG A 181 8.88 16.76 -40.29
CA ARG A 181 8.07 15.89 -39.41
C ARG A 181 7.44 16.67 -38.27
N LEU A 182 8.13 17.69 -37.76
CA LEU A 182 7.61 18.56 -36.70
C LEU A 182 6.44 19.39 -37.21
N ASP A 183 6.55 19.92 -38.43
CA ASP A 183 5.47 20.64 -39.10
C ASP A 183 4.22 19.77 -39.29
N ARG A 184 4.43 18.54 -39.76
CA ARG A 184 3.34 17.57 -39.94
C ARG A 184 2.64 17.24 -38.62
N LEU A 185 3.40 17.12 -37.53
CA LEU A 185 2.87 16.83 -36.20
C LEU A 185 2.07 18.01 -35.63
N LEU A 186 2.59 19.22 -35.75
CA LEU A 186 1.90 20.44 -35.32
C LEU A 186 0.58 20.64 -36.08
N GLU A 187 0.57 20.31 -37.38
CA GLU A 187 -0.64 20.37 -38.20
C GLU A 187 -1.72 19.37 -37.73
N ILE A 188 -1.34 18.13 -37.42
CA ILE A 188 -2.26 17.10 -36.89
C ILE A 188 -2.82 17.51 -35.52
N LEU A 189 -1.98 18.07 -34.64
CA LEU A 189 -2.40 18.48 -33.30
C LEU A 189 -3.35 19.69 -33.33
N LYS A 190 -3.13 20.63 -34.26
CA LYS A 190 -4.04 21.74 -34.53
C LYS A 190 -5.38 21.24 -35.08
N GLN A 191 -5.36 20.29 -36.01
CA GLN A 191 -6.58 19.72 -36.60
C GLN A 191 -7.41 18.93 -35.57
N LYS A 192 -6.75 18.34 -34.57
CA LYS A 192 -7.40 17.66 -33.44
C LYS A 192 -7.79 18.59 -32.28
N GLY A 193 -7.54 19.90 -32.39
CA GLY A 193 -7.89 20.91 -31.40
C GLY A 193 -7.09 20.83 -30.10
N VAL A 194 -5.95 20.11 -30.10
CA VAL A 194 -5.08 19.94 -28.92
C VAL A 194 -4.21 21.18 -28.71
N LEU A 195 -3.89 21.91 -29.79
CA LEU A 195 -3.10 23.14 -29.77
C LEU A 195 -3.84 24.27 -30.50
N SER A 196 -3.78 25.49 -29.96
CA SER A 196 -4.28 26.69 -30.64
C SER A 196 -3.26 27.23 -31.65
N ALA A 197 -3.69 28.09 -32.57
CA ALA A 197 -2.78 28.69 -33.55
C ALA A 197 -1.65 29.53 -32.90
N ILE A 198 -1.90 30.07 -31.70
CA ILE A 198 -0.94 30.90 -30.95
C ILE A 198 0.16 30.02 -30.30
N ASP A 199 -0.18 28.78 -29.93
CA ASP A 199 0.77 27.85 -29.30
C ASP A 199 1.76 27.29 -30.31
N VAL A 200 1.36 27.14 -31.58
CA VAL A 200 2.23 26.66 -32.66
C VAL A 200 3.31 27.68 -33.02
N GLU A 201 2.99 28.98 -32.98
CA GLU A 201 3.98 30.03 -33.25
C GLU A 201 5.06 30.11 -32.15
N ARG A 202 4.71 29.87 -30.89
CA ARG A 202 5.70 29.83 -29.80
C ARG A 202 6.70 28.68 -29.93
N VAL A 203 6.25 27.51 -30.40
CA VAL A 203 7.11 26.32 -30.55
C VAL A 203 8.12 26.46 -31.71
N LYS A 204 7.88 27.35 -32.67
CA LYS A 204 8.80 27.55 -33.81
C LYS A 204 9.91 28.58 -33.55
N PHE A 205 9.79 29.39 -32.49
CA PHE A 205 10.68 30.53 -32.26
C PHE A 205 11.37 30.52 -30.87
N ASP A 206 11.30 29.41 -30.14
CA ASP A 206 12.17 29.05 -28.99
C ASP A 206 13.04 27.85 -29.37
#